data_AF-A0A1Q7YQ23-F1
#
_entry.id   AF-A0A1Q7YQ23-F1
#
_cell.length_a   1.000
_cell.length_b   1.000
_cell.length_c   1.000
_cell.angle_alpha   90.00
_cell.angle_beta   90.00
_cell.angle_gamma   90.00
#
_symmetry.space_group_name_H-M   'P 1'
#
loop_
_entity.id
_entity.type
_entity.pdbx_description
1 polymer ?
#
loop_
_entity_poly.entity_id
_entity_poly.type
_entity_poly.pdbx_seq_one_letter_code
_entity_poly.pdbx_strand_id
1 'polypeptide(L)'
;MIRCPECSAEIDVDEDEIEEGEILSCPECESELEVSQTHPVHLNLISDDLDEEEEDEEEEGEVGENGDLLDEDEEEEDDEE
;
A
#
# COMPACT_ATOMS: atom_id res chain seq x y z
N MET A 1 -26.78 1.13 -7.49
CA MET A 1 -26.43 -0.31 -7.34
C MET A 1 -24.93 -0.55 -7.45
N ILE A 2 -24.26 -0.77 -6.32
CA ILE A 2 -22.88 -1.27 -6.22
C ILE A 2 -22.92 -2.65 -5.58
N ARG A 3 -21.88 -3.47 -5.80
CA ARG A 3 -21.72 -4.72 -5.06
C ARG A 3 -20.82 -4.53 -3.87
N CYS A 4 -21.26 -5.04 -2.72
CA CYS A 4 -20.41 -5.14 -1.54
C CYS A 4 -19.15 -5.96 -1.88
N PRO A 5 -17.94 -5.47 -1.59
CA PRO A 5 -16.72 -6.25 -1.81
C PRO A 5 -16.61 -7.49 -0.89
N GLU A 6 -17.26 -7.50 0.27
CA GLU A 6 -17.26 -8.64 1.22
C GLU A 6 -18.19 -9.77 0.80
N CYS A 7 -19.47 -9.45 0.69
CA CYS A 7 -20.55 -10.43 0.63
C CYS A 7 -21.19 -10.49 -0.75
N SER A 8 -20.71 -9.66 -1.70
CA SER A 8 -21.29 -9.53 -3.05
C SER A 8 -22.78 -9.14 -3.07
N ALA A 9 -23.31 -8.61 -1.96
CA ALA A 9 -24.66 -8.09 -1.90
C ALA A 9 -24.84 -6.86 -2.80
N GLU A 10 -26.02 -6.72 -3.38
CA GLU A 10 -26.39 -5.53 -4.15
C GLU A 10 -26.83 -4.43 -3.18
N ILE A 11 -26.02 -3.38 -3.06
CA ILE A 11 -26.29 -2.22 -2.21
C ILE A 11 -26.74 -1.08 -3.13
N ASP A 12 -27.82 -0.39 -2.74
CA ASP A 12 -28.21 0.85 -3.38
C ASP A 12 -27.64 2.02 -2.57
N VAL A 13 -26.65 2.68 -3.16
CA VAL A 13 -25.99 3.87 -2.63
C VAL A 13 -26.03 4.92 -3.72
N ASP A 14 -26.38 6.14 -3.33
CA ASP A 14 -26.49 7.31 -4.19
C ASP A 14 -25.16 8.06 -4.20
N GLU A 15 -24.49 8.10 -5.36
CA GLU A 15 -23.18 8.74 -5.56
C GLU A 15 -23.18 10.26 -5.32
N ASP A 16 -24.35 10.90 -5.40
CA ASP A 16 -24.55 12.31 -5.09
C ASP A 16 -24.72 12.60 -3.59
N GLU A 17 -25.03 11.58 -2.78
CA GLU A 17 -25.24 11.71 -1.33
C GLU A 17 -24.00 11.34 -0.52
N ILE A 18 -23.09 10.53 -1.07
CA ILE A 18 -21.89 10.06 -0.40
C ILE A 18 -20.65 10.88 -0.79
N GLU A 19 -19.72 11.06 0.14
CA GLU A 19 -18.46 11.78 -0.07
C GLU A 19 -17.25 10.84 0.03
N GLU A 20 -16.13 11.19 -0.61
CA GLU A 20 -14.87 10.46 -0.45
C GLU A 20 -14.41 10.51 1.02
N GLY A 21 -14.11 9.34 1.60
CA GLY A 21 -13.79 9.12 3.01
C GLY A 21 -15.02 8.92 3.92
N GLU A 22 -16.23 8.83 3.37
CA GLU A 22 -17.41 8.50 4.18
C GLU A 22 -17.44 7.01 4.54
N ILE A 23 -17.83 6.71 5.80
CA ILE A 23 -17.98 5.34 6.30
C ILE A 23 -19.44 4.95 6.29
N LEU A 24 -19.75 3.84 5.62
CA LEU A 24 -21.07 3.24 5.51
C LEU A 24 -21.05 1.79 5.97
N SER A 25 -22.19 1.31 6.48
CA SER A 25 -22.33 -0.07 6.94
C SER A 25 -23.15 -0.88 5.94
N CYS A 26 -22.65 -2.05 5.54
CA CYS A 26 -23.42 -2.93 4.66
C CYS A 26 -24.63 -3.52 5.41
N PRO A 27 -25.86 -3.44 4.89
CA PRO A 27 -27.05 -3.96 5.58
C PRO A 27 -27.14 -5.51 5.61
N GLU A 28 -26.34 -6.22 4.82
CA GLU A 28 -26.38 -7.68 4.69
C GLU A 28 -25.29 -8.38 5.53
N CYS A 29 -24.09 -7.82 5.59
CA CYS A 29 -22.96 -8.39 6.32
C CYS A 29 -22.49 -7.56 7.50
N GLU A 30 -23.07 -6.37 7.72
CA GLU A 30 -22.74 -5.45 8.80
C GLU A 30 -21.27 -4.97 8.79
N SER A 31 -20.54 -5.19 7.68
CA SER A 31 -19.17 -4.71 7.51
C SER A 31 -19.13 -3.20 7.31
N GLU A 32 -18.11 -2.56 7.88
CA GLU A 32 -17.80 -1.14 7.73
C GLU A 32 -17.00 -0.93 6.44
N LEU A 33 -17.49 -0.03 5.58
CA LEU A 33 -16.95 0.23 4.26
C LEU A 33 -16.68 1.73 4.12
N GLU A 34 -15.51 2.10 3.62
CA GLU A 34 -15.16 3.49 3.31
C GLU A 34 -15.34 3.78 1.82
N VAL A 35 -15.85 4.95 1.46
CA VAL A 35 -15.86 5.43 0.07
C VAL A 35 -14.47 5.95 -0.31
N SER A 36 -13.69 5.16 -1.05
CA SER A 36 -12.40 5.61 -1.55
C SER A 36 -12.52 6.49 -2.81
N GLN A 37 -13.64 6.39 -3.54
CA GLN A 37 -13.92 7.16 -4.76
C GLN A 37 -15.43 7.21 -5.01
N THR A 38 -15.96 8.33 -5.54
CA THR A 38 -17.41 8.49 -5.83
C THR A 38 -17.78 8.27 -7.30
N HIS A 39 -16.85 8.42 -8.25
CA HIS A 39 -17.13 8.32 -9.68
C HIS A 39 -16.02 7.58 -10.46
N PRO A 40 -16.17 6.28 -10.77
CA PRO A 40 -17.15 5.32 -10.25
C PRO A 40 -16.98 5.04 -8.75
N VAL A 41 -18.08 4.70 -8.07
CA VAL A 41 -18.06 4.40 -6.62
C VAL A 41 -17.14 3.22 -6.34
N HIS A 42 -16.15 3.41 -5.49
CA HIS A 42 -15.23 2.39 -5.01
C HIS A 42 -15.30 2.35 -3.49
N LEU A 43 -15.46 1.15 -2.94
CA LEU A 43 -15.61 0.92 -1.50
C LEU A 43 -14.43 0.11 -1.00
N ASN A 44 -13.79 0.57 0.06
CA ASN A 44 -12.74 -0.15 0.75
C ASN A 44 -13.28 -0.74 2.06
N LEU A 45 -12.76 -1.90 2.45
CA LEU A 45 -13.17 -2.59 3.68
C LEU A 45 -12.37 -2.07 4.86
N ILE A 46 -13.06 -1.52 5.86
CA ILE A 46 -12.41 -1.17 7.11
C ILE A 46 -12.52 -2.40 8.03
N SER A 47 -11.43 -3.15 8.14
CA SER A 47 -11.27 -4.10 9.24
C SER A 47 -10.60 -3.37 10.40
N ASP A 48 -11.11 -3.51 11.62
CA ASP A 48 -10.51 -2.97 12.86
C ASP A 48 -9.08 -3.52 13.13
N ASP A 49 -8.60 -4.45 12.29
CA ASP A 49 -7.29 -5.11 12.36
C ASP A 49 -6.37 -4.55 11.25
N LEU A 50 -5.77 -3.38 11.52
CA LEU A 50 -4.45 -2.95 11.01
C LEU A 50 -4.27 -2.84 9.48
N ASP A 51 -4.65 -1.69 8.90
CA ASP A 51 -4.08 -1.20 7.63
C ASP A 51 -2.62 -0.71 7.85
N GLU A 52 -1.68 -1.66 7.92
CA GLU A 52 -0.22 -1.45 7.74
C GLU A 52 0.27 -2.45 6.69
N GLU A 53 -0.15 -2.35 5.42
CA GLU A 53 0.43 -3.18 4.34
C GLU A 53 0.08 -2.62 2.95
N GLU A 54 0.72 -1.51 2.55
CA GLU A 54 1.07 -1.28 1.14
C GLU A 54 2.60 -1.27 1.04
N GLU A 55 3.18 -2.48 1.12
CA GLU A 55 4.53 -2.75 0.61
C GLU A 55 4.47 -2.70 -0.92
N ASP A 56 4.83 -1.54 -1.48
CA ASP A 56 5.14 -1.37 -2.90
C ASP A 56 6.44 -2.12 -3.20
N GLU A 57 6.29 -3.36 -3.67
CA GLU A 57 7.35 -4.27 -4.08
C GLU A 57 7.62 -4.11 -5.58
N GLU A 58 8.62 -3.31 -6.00
CA GLU A 58 9.27 -3.34 -7.33
C GLU A 58 10.53 -2.44 -7.26
N GLU A 59 11.77 -2.94 -7.21
CA GLU A 59 12.53 -3.38 -8.39
C GLU A 59 13.82 -4.10 -7.95
N GLU A 60 13.93 -5.39 -8.30
CA GLU A 60 15.19 -6.13 -8.27
C GLU A 60 16.05 -5.78 -9.50
N GLY A 61 17.27 -5.26 -9.28
CA GLY A 61 18.44 -5.71 -10.04
C GLY A 61 19.27 -4.66 -10.79
N GLU A 62 20.50 -4.45 -10.33
CA GLU A 62 21.70 -4.78 -11.13
C GLU A 62 22.94 -4.91 -10.22
N VAL A 63 23.44 -6.15 -10.06
CA VAL A 63 24.83 -6.39 -9.68
C VAL A 63 25.59 -6.70 -10.97
N GLY A 64 26.33 -5.71 -11.48
CA GLY A 64 27.00 -5.79 -12.77
C GLY A 64 28.28 -4.97 -12.81
N GLU A 65 29.37 -5.58 -12.32
CA GLU A 65 30.73 -5.51 -12.86
C GLU A 65 31.30 -4.14 -13.30
N ASN A 66 32.16 -3.56 -12.45
CA ASN A 66 33.51 -3.11 -12.82
C ASN A 66 34.29 -2.98 -11.49
N GLY A 67 35.45 -3.59 -11.27
CA GLY A 67 36.53 -3.86 -12.21
C GLY A 67 37.48 -2.68 -12.24
N ASP A 68 38.12 -2.33 -11.11
CA ASP A 68 39.40 -1.62 -11.17
C ASP A 68 40.28 -1.97 -9.96
N LEU A 69 41.35 -2.70 -10.28
CA LEU A 69 42.50 -2.95 -9.44
C LEU A 69 43.43 -1.74 -9.54
N LEU A 70 43.65 -1.07 -8.43
CA LEU A 70 44.83 -0.23 -8.15
C LEU A 70 45.05 -0.43 -6.63
N ASP A 71 45.95 -1.27 -6.10
CA ASP A 71 47.39 -1.42 -6.36
C ASP A 71 48.05 -0.08 -6.70
N GLU A 72 48.51 0.65 -5.67
CA GLU A 72 49.94 0.76 -5.37
C GLU A 72 50.13 1.61 -4.09
N ASP A 73 51.03 1.15 -3.22
CA ASP A 73 51.93 1.89 -2.33
C ASP A 73 51.43 3.13 -1.54
N GLU A 74 51.62 3.12 -0.22
CA GLU A 74 52.85 3.68 0.40
C GLU A 74 52.73 3.62 1.94
N GLU A 75 53.66 2.85 2.54
CA GLU A 75 54.41 3.02 3.80
C GLU A 75 53.97 4.18 4.75
N GLU A 76 53.83 4.02 6.07
CA GLU A 76 54.93 3.89 7.04
C GLU A 76 54.38 3.56 8.46
N GLU A 77 55.29 2.99 9.24
CA GLU A 77 55.31 2.68 10.68
C GLU A 77 54.85 3.88 11.56
N ASP A 78 54.27 3.71 12.74
CA ASP A 78 55.06 3.64 13.98
C ASP A 78 54.20 3.32 15.21
N ASP A 79 54.89 2.73 16.16
CA ASP A 79 54.54 2.11 17.43
C ASP A 79 54.15 3.14 18.53
N GLU A 80 53.35 2.68 19.50
CA GLU A 80 53.32 3.11 20.92
C GLU A 80 53.18 4.60 21.35
N GLU A 81 52.04 4.95 21.98
CA GLU A 81 51.97 5.37 23.42
C GLU A 81 50.51 5.29 23.96
#